data_AF-A0A537NR67-F1
#
_entry.id   AF-A0A537NR67-F1
#
_cell.length_a   1.000
_cell.length_b   1.000
_cell.length_c   1.000
_cell.angle_alpha   90.00
_cell.angle_beta   90.00
_cell.angle_gamma   90.00
#
_symmetry.space_group_name_H-M   'P 1'
#
loop_
_entity.id
_entity.type
_entity.pdbx_description
1 polymer ?
#
loop_
_entity_poly.entity_id
_entity_poly.type
_entity_poly.pdbx_seq_one_letter_code
_entity_poly.pdbx_strand_id
1 'polypeptide(L)' 'KPIIGKVHDEVVRILADPALKEKSERTGNYPVTSTPEEFAAFIRKEAARWSHVIKEMNLKFD' A
#
# COMPACT_ATOMS: atom_id res chain seq x y z
N LYS A 1 7.40 -15.03 10.77
CA LYS A 1 6.23 -15.51 9.97
C LYS A 1 6.70 -15.84 8.55
N PRO A 2 7.11 -17.09 8.28
CA PRO A 2 7.89 -17.43 7.08
C PRO A 2 7.14 -17.19 5.75
N ILE A 3 5.83 -17.39 5.70
CA ILE A 3 5.04 -17.14 4.48
C ILE A 3 4.96 -15.64 4.15
N ILE A 4 4.76 -14.78 5.16
CA ILE A 4 4.69 -13.33 4.96
C ILE A 4 6.02 -12.80 4.41
N GLY A 5 7.15 -13.25 4.97
CA GLY A 5 8.47 -12.88 4.47
C GLY A 5 8.65 -13.27 3.00
N LYS A 6 8.36 -14.52 2.63
CA LYS A 6 8.46 -14.99 1.24
C LYS A 6 7.63 -14.17 0.25
N VAL A 7 6.39 -13.84 0.62
CA VAL A 7 5.51 -13.01 -0.24
C VAL A 7 6.04 -11.59 -0.33
N HIS A 8 6.50 -11.01 0.79
CA HIS A 8 7.08 -9.69 0.80
C HIS A 8 8.32 -9.60 -0.10
N ASP A 9 9.27 -10.53 0.05
CA ASP A 9 10.50 -10.55 -0.73
C ASP A 9 10.21 -10.64 -2.24
N GLU A 10 9.24 -11.47 -2.62
CA GLU A 10 8.84 -11.63 -4.02
C GLU A 10 8.15 -10.38 -4.57
N VAL A 11 7.28 -9.73 -3.78
CA VAL A 11 6.64 -8.46 -4.16
C VAL A 11 7.70 -7.37 -4.33
N VAL A 12 8.66 -7.25 -3.41
CA VAL A 12 9.76 -6.28 -3.51
C VAL A 12 10.56 -6.52 -4.79
N ARG A 13 10.91 -7.77 -5.07
CA ARG A 13 11.64 -8.16 -6.28
C ARG A 13 10.90 -7.76 -7.55
N ILE A 14 9.59 -8.01 -7.62
CA ILE A 14 8.76 -7.68 -8.77
C ILE A 14 8.64 -6.16 -8.94
N LEU A 15 8.38 -5.42 -7.86
CA LEU A 15 8.23 -3.96 -7.91
C LEU A 15 9.54 -3.22 -8.20
N ALA A 16 10.69 -3.85 -7.95
CA ALA A 16 12.01 -3.34 -8.31
C ALA A 16 12.39 -3.61 -9.78
N ASP A 17 11.60 -4.39 -10.53
CA ASP A 17 11.85 -4.64 -11.95
C ASP A 17 11.78 -3.32 -12.76
N PRO A 18 12.85 -2.94 -13.48
CA PRO A 18 12.88 -1.67 -14.22
C PRO A 18 11.79 -1.54 -15.29
N ALA A 19 11.45 -2.62 -15.98
CA ALA A 19 10.42 -2.60 -17.02
C ALA A 19 9.02 -2.44 -16.40
N LEU A 20 8.79 -3.04 -15.22
CA LEU A 20 7.56 -2.82 -14.47
C LEU A 20 7.46 -1.38 -13.95
N LYS A 21 8.57 -0.84 -13.44
CA LYS A 21 8.65 0.54 -12.96
C LYS A 21 8.35 1.54 -14.07
N GLU A 22 8.99 1.39 -15.23
CA GLU A 22 8.73 2.23 -16.41
C GLU A 22 7.27 2.15 -16.85
N LYS A 23 6.72 0.94 -16.96
CA LYS A 23 5.31 0.75 -17.34
C LYS A 23 4.35 1.38 -16.33
N SER A 24 4.63 1.25 -15.04
CA SER A 24 3.84 1.86 -13.97
C SER A 24 3.86 3.38 -14.07
N GLU A 25 5.04 3.97 -14.21
CA GLU A 25 5.22 5.43 -14.28
C GLU A 25 4.51 6.03 -15.51
N ARG A 26 4.52 5.34 -16.65
CA ARG A 26 3.76 5.75 -17.85
C ARG A 26 2.25 5.84 -17.63
N THR A 27 1.73 5.17 -16.61
CA THR A 27 0.31 5.21 -16.21
C THR A 27 0.05 6.08 -14.97
N GLY A 28 1.06 6.83 -14.52
CA GLY A 28 0.98 7.67 -13.32
C GLY A 28 1.06 6.91 -12.00
N ASN A 29 1.47 5.63 -12.02
CA ASN A 29 1.66 4.81 -10.84
C ASN A 29 3.13 4.80 -10.42
N TYR A 30 3.38 4.98 -9.12
CA TYR A 30 4.73 5.02 -8.54
C TYR A 30 4.85 3.92 -7.49
N PRO A 31 5.34 2.72 -7.87
CA PRO A 31 5.49 1.62 -6.94
C PRO A 31 6.39 1.99 -5.77
N VAL A 32 5.94 1.67 -4.56
CA VAL A 32 6.69 1.83 -3.32
C VAL A 32 6.60 0.55 -2.51
N THR A 33 7.67 0.21 -1.82
CA THR A 33 7.75 -0.94 -0.92
C THR A 33 8.12 -0.48 0.47
N SER A 34 7.55 -1.12 1.48
CA SER A 34 7.91 -0.97 2.90
C SER A 34 8.00 -2.34 3.54
N THR A 35 8.45 -2.42 4.79
CA THR A 35 8.35 -3.68 5.56
C THR A 35 6.87 -4.06 5.81
N PRO A 36 6.56 -5.34 6.07
CA PRO A 36 5.22 -5.77 6.44
C PRO A 36 4.66 -5.05 7.68
N GLU A 37 5.51 -4.78 8.66
CA GLU A 37 5.15 -4.09 9.90
C GLU A 37 4.80 -2.62 9.65
N GLU A 38 5.60 -1.92 8.84
CA GLU A 38 5.33 -0.54 8.41
C GLU A 38 4.04 -0.46 7.60
N PHE A 39 3.82 -1.41 6.68
CA PHE A 39 2.59 -1.43 5.88
C PHE A 39 1.36 -1.67 6.75
N ALA A 40 1.46 -2.59 7.72
CA ALA A 40 0.38 -2.83 8.68
C ALA A 40 0.11 -1.60 9.56
N ALA A 41 1.16 -0.87 9.96
CA ALA A 41 1.03 0.39 10.69
C ALA A 41 0.36 1.48 9.85
N PHE A 42 0.75 1.61 8.57
CA PHE A 42 0.14 2.53 7.62
C PHE A 42 -1.36 2.27 7.45
N ILE A 43 -1.77 1.01 7.22
CA ILE A 43 -3.20 0.65 7.09
C ILE A 43 -3.98 1.07 8.33
N ARG A 44 -3.47 0.79 9.54
CA ARG A 44 -4.16 1.17 10.79
C ARG A 44 -4.29 2.69 10.93
N LYS A 45 -3.23 3.44 10.60
CA LYS A 45 -3.22 4.90 10.64
C LYS A 45 -4.23 5.49 9.67
N GLU A 46 -4.24 5.01 8.42
CA GLU A 46 -5.14 5.48 7.39
C GLU A 46 -6.60 5.14 7.70
N ALA A 47 -6.86 3.92 8.15
CA ALA A 47 -8.20 3.51 8.56
C ALA A 47 -8.74 4.41 9.68
N ALA A 48 -7.92 4.73 10.70
CA ALA A 48 -8.31 5.65 11.77
C ALA A 48 -8.59 7.07 11.23
N ARG A 49 -7.69 7.60 10.38
CA ARG A 49 -7.84 8.91 9.75
C ARG A 49 -9.14 9.02 8.96
N TRP A 50 -9.39 8.09 8.05
CA TRP A 50 -10.56 8.15 7.18
C TRP A 50 -11.86 7.85 7.93
N SER A 51 -11.83 6.98 8.94
CA SER A 51 -12.98 6.76 9.83
C SER A 51 -13.39 8.05 10.56
N HIS A 52 -12.43 8.87 10.97
CA HIS A 52 -12.69 10.16 11.59
C HIS A 52 -13.32 11.13 10.59
N VAL A 53 -12.71 11.32 9.42
CA VAL A 53 -13.21 12.20 8.37
C VAL A 53 -14.65 11.87 7.96
N ILE A 54 -14.96 10.59 7.73
CA ILE A 54 -16.31 10.13 7.33
C ILE A 54 -17.35 10.53 8.39
N LYS A 55 -17.03 10.37 9.67
CA LYS A 55 -17.92 10.72 10.78
C LYS A 55 -18.11 12.23 10.90
N GLU A 56 -17.04 13.01 10.81
CA GLU A 56 -17.09 14.47 10.92
C GLU A 56 -17.91 15.09 9.78
N MET A 57 -17.74 14.58 8.56
CA MET A 57 -18.42 15.10 7.38
C MET A 57 -19.82 14.49 7.18
N ASN A 58 -20.26 13.56 8.05
CA ASN A 58 -21.51 12.81 7.91
C ASN A 58 -21.69 12.18 6.52
N LEU A 59 -20.58 11.69 5.94
CA LEU A 59 -20.58 11.05 4.63
C LEU A 59 -21.23 9.68 4.74
N LYS A 60 -22.15 9.39 3.82
CA LYS A 60 -22.78 8.08 3.67
C LYS A 60 -22.47 7.57 2.27
N PHE A 61 -22.13 6.29 2.18
CA PHE A 61 -22.20 5.58 0.92
C PHE A 61 -23.66 5.19 0.68
N ASP A 62 -24.08 5.32 -0.57
CA ASP A 62 -25.39 4.92 -1.10
C ASP A 62 -25.57 3.39 -1.15
#